data_AF-A0A3P1V7K7-F1
#
_entry.id   AF-A0A3P1V7K7-F1
#
_cell.length_a   1.000
_cell.length_b   1.000
_cell.length_c   1.000
_cell.angle_alpha   90.00
_cell.angle_beta   90.00
_cell.angle_gamma   90.00
#
_symmetry.space_group_name_H-M   'P 1'
#
loop_
_entity.id
_entity.type
_entity.pdbx_description
1 polymer ?
#
loop_
_entity_poly.entity_id
_entity_poly.type
_entity_poly.pdbx_seq_one_letter_code
_entity_poly.pdbx_strand_id
1 'polypeptide(L)'
;MKELGVEIRKEVSSKHLASVKGTDHGRYFDRIIQLDDGTWVGLEIKSGSATRTLQQRTFDSLVSPDNPAKVTLDDGTTIYITKTDSINVARQEFPPATENKGD
;
A
#
# COMPACT_ATOMS: atom_id res chain seq x y z
N MET A 1 -5.71 -13.98 3.30
CA MET A 1 -6.38 -13.39 2.14
C MET A 1 -5.78 -14.03 0.90
N LYS A 2 -6.59 -14.75 0.11
CA LYS A 2 -6.16 -15.61 -1.00
C LYS A 2 -6.54 -15.01 -2.36
N GLU A 3 -6.71 -13.69 -2.42
CA GLU A 3 -7.39 -13.00 -3.54
C GLU A 3 -6.44 -12.39 -4.59
N LEU A 4 -5.14 -12.67 -4.54
CA LEU A 4 -4.18 -12.28 -5.59
C LEU A 4 -3.41 -13.45 -6.21
N GLY A 5 -3.66 -14.69 -5.77
CA GLY A 5 -2.82 -15.84 -6.14
C GLY A 5 -1.37 -15.74 -5.63
N VAL A 6 -1.08 -14.78 -4.76
CA VAL A 6 0.23 -14.58 -4.12
C VAL A 6 0.10 -14.91 -2.64
N GLU A 7 0.94 -15.81 -2.15
CA GLU A 7 1.04 -16.09 -0.71
C GLU A 7 1.76 -14.91 -0.03
N ILE A 8 1.08 -14.34 0.97
CA ILE A 8 1.58 -13.21 1.77
C ILE A 8 2.23 -13.79 3.01
N ARG A 9 3.52 -13.52 3.17
CA ARG A 9 4.31 -13.96 4.31
C ARG A 9 4.12 -13.05 5.52
N LYS A 10 4.08 -11.73 5.28
CA LYS A 10 3.93 -10.69 6.33
C LYS A 10 3.12 -9.51 5.79
N GLU A 11 2.39 -8.86 6.68
CA GLU A 11 1.68 -7.61 6.43
C GLU A 11 2.01 -6.59 7.52
N VAL A 12 2.29 -5.37 7.10
CA VAL A 12 2.38 -4.18 7.95
C VAL A 12 1.17 -3.31 7.62
N SER A 13 0.28 -3.15 8.59
CA SER A 13 -1.04 -2.52 8.41
C SER A 13 -1.08 -1.03 8.78
N SER A 14 -0.07 -0.50 9.49
CA SER A 14 0.05 0.93 9.81
C SER A 14 0.70 1.72 8.68
N LYS A 15 0.26 2.98 8.51
CA LYS A 15 0.79 3.89 7.51
C LYS A 15 2.19 4.35 7.92
N HIS A 16 3.19 3.91 7.16
CA HIS A 16 4.56 4.37 7.32
C HIS A 16 5.01 5.20 6.11
N LEU A 17 5.85 6.21 6.36
CA LEU A 17 6.42 7.04 5.31
C LEU A 17 7.59 6.30 4.65
N ALA A 18 7.46 6.03 3.36
CA ALA A 18 8.53 5.54 2.52
C ALA A 18 9.31 6.69 1.88
N SER A 19 10.62 6.53 1.78
CA SER A 19 11.53 7.47 1.10
C SER A 19 12.31 6.73 0.04
N VAL A 20 12.59 7.36 -1.10
CA VAL A 20 13.38 6.75 -2.18
C VAL A 20 14.36 7.79 -2.73
N LYS A 21 15.56 7.33 -3.13
CA LYS A 21 16.54 8.22 -3.75
C LYS A 21 16.01 8.70 -5.11
N GLY A 22 16.19 10.00 -5.39
CA GLY A 22 15.74 10.64 -6.63
C GLY A 22 14.54 11.57 -6.45
N THR A 23 14.00 11.67 -5.23
CA THR A 23 12.98 12.67 -4.85
C THR A 23 13.16 13.07 -3.38
N ASP A 24 12.71 14.27 -3.06
CA ASP A 24 12.62 14.87 -1.73
C ASP A 24 11.27 14.59 -1.04
N HIS A 25 10.28 14.06 -1.77
CA HIS A 25 8.96 13.74 -1.24
C HIS A 25 8.86 12.24 -0.91
N GLY A 26 8.29 11.93 0.25
CA GLY A 26 7.98 10.56 0.64
C GLY A 26 6.60 10.09 0.19
N ARG A 27 6.33 8.80 0.37
CA ARG A 27 5.06 8.16 0.03
C ARG A 27 4.51 7.31 1.16
N TYR A 28 3.23 7.43 1.44
CA TYR A 28 2.49 6.49 2.26
C TYR A 28 1.84 5.42 1.39
N PHE A 29 1.81 4.18 1.90
CA PHE A 29 1.05 3.09 1.32
C PHE A 29 -0.07 2.69 2.28
N ASP A 30 -1.18 2.19 1.76
CA ASP A 30 -2.27 1.67 2.60
C ASP A 30 -1.88 0.34 3.26
N ARG A 31 -1.02 -0.44 2.59
CA ARG A 31 -0.43 -1.68 3.11
C ARG A 31 1.01 -1.83 2.65
N ILE A 32 1.82 -2.49 3.46
CA ILE A 32 3.14 -2.98 3.04
C ILE A 32 3.15 -4.49 3.30
N ILE A 33 3.40 -5.28 2.25
CA ILE A 33 3.35 -6.74 2.33
C ILE A 33 4.70 -7.35 1.96
N GLN A 34 5.03 -8.48 2.57
CA GLN A 34 6.13 -9.33 2.13
C GLN A 34 5.56 -10.54 1.39
N LEU A 35 6.03 -10.76 0.17
CA LEU A 35 5.75 -11.97 -0.59
C LEU A 35 6.59 -13.14 -0.08
N ASP A 36 6.24 -14.36 -0.46
CA ASP A 36 6.96 -15.56 -0.05
C ASP A 36 8.42 -15.62 -0.49
N ASP A 37 8.74 -15.02 -1.64
CA ASP A 37 10.12 -14.87 -2.12
C ASP A 37 10.95 -13.84 -1.33
N GLY A 38 10.33 -13.18 -0.34
CA GLY A 38 10.94 -12.17 0.52
C GLY A 38 10.78 -10.73 0.01
N THR A 39 10.22 -10.51 -1.17
CA THR A 39 10.00 -9.19 -1.77
C THR A 39 9.04 -8.37 -0.94
N TRP A 40 9.43 -7.14 -0.59
CA TRP A 40 8.54 -6.18 0.05
C TRP A 40 7.87 -5.29 -1.00
N VAL A 41 6.55 -5.18 -0.90
CA VAL A 41 5.69 -4.44 -1.83
C VAL A 41 4.92 -3.35 -1.08
N GLY A 42 5.01 -2.12 -1.56
CA GLY A 42 4.17 -1.01 -1.13
C GLY A 42 2.86 -1.02 -1.91
N LEU A 43 1.74 -1.25 -1.23
CA LEU A 43 0.44 -1.48 -1.83
C LEU A 43 -0.53 -0.32 -1.54
N GLU A 44 -1.07 0.25 -2.60
CA GLU A 44 -2.13 1.26 -2.56
C GLU A 44 -3.49 0.60 -2.81
N ILE A 45 -4.47 0.84 -1.95
CA ILE A 45 -5.81 0.29 -2.08
C ILE A 45 -6.75 1.41 -2.48
N LYS A 46 -7.29 1.33 -3.69
CA LYS A 46 -8.20 2.34 -4.23
C LYS A 46 -9.62 1.80 -4.26
N SER A 47 -10.57 2.56 -3.73
CA SER A 47 -11.99 2.33 -3.98
C SER A 47 -12.47 3.27 -5.08
N GLY A 48 -13.24 2.75 -6.04
CA GLY A 48 -13.80 3.54 -7.15
C GLY A 48 -12.77 3.99 -8.19
N SER A 49 -12.95 5.20 -8.75
CA SER A 49 -12.21 5.70 -9.92
C SER A 49 -11.03 6.64 -9.59
N ALA A 50 -10.46 6.56 -8.39
CA ALA A 50 -9.40 7.46 -7.95
C ALA A 50 -8.11 7.24 -8.76
N THR A 51 -7.56 8.30 -9.36
CA THR A 51 -6.29 8.24 -10.10
C THR A 51 -5.09 8.54 -9.18
N ARG A 52 -3.87 8.19 -9.60
CA ARG A 52 -2.63 8.56 -8.88
C ARG A 52 -2.31 10.04 -9.14
N THR A 53 -1.75 10.74 -8.15
CA THR A 53 -1.18 12.08 -8.36
C THR A 53 0.13 12.02 -9.15
N LEU A 54 0.61 13.15 -9.70
CA LEU A 54 1.90 13.19 -10.41
C LEU A 54 3.06 12.80 -9.48
N GLN A 55 3.08 13.31 -8.24
CA GLN A 55 4.08 12.99 -7.24
C GLN A 55 4.10 11.48 -6.91
N GLN A 56 2.92 10.87 -6.77
CA GLN A 56 2.82 9.41 -6.59
C GLN A 56 3.44 8.66 -7.78
N ARG A 57 3.14 9.06 -9.02
CA ARG A 57 3.73 8.41 -10.20
C ARG A 57 5.25 8.55 -10.25
N THR A 58 5.78 9.74 -9.97
CA THR A 58 7.23 9.97 -9.91
C THR A 58 7.88 9.08 -8.86
N PHE A 59 7.31 9.02 -7.65
CA PHE A 59 7.81 8.14 -6.60
C PHE A 59 7.77 6.67 -7.03
N ASP A 60 6.62 6.19 -7.55
CA ASP A 60 6.46 4.81 -8.02
C ASP A 60 7.50 4.45 -9.10
N SER A 61 7.78 5.36 -10.02
CA SER A 61 8.75 5.13 -11.10
C SER A 61 10.21 5.02 -10.64
N LEU A 62 10.51 5.52 -9.44
CA LEU A 62 11.85 5.44 -8.86
C LEU A 62 12.08 4.12 -8.11
N VAL A 63 11.02 3.45 -7.66
CA VAL A 63 11.14 2.25 -6.85
C VAL A 63 11.49 1.05 -7.73
N SER A 64 12.61 0.41 -7.41
CA SER A 64 13.06 -0.82 -8.06
C SER A 64 13.92 -1.64 -7.11
N PRO A 65 14.29 -2.89 -7.46
CA PRO A 65 15.28 -3.66 -6.70
C PRO A 65 16.62 -2.93 -6.51
N ASP A 66 17.05 -2.15 -7.51
CA ASP A 66 18.31 -1.40 -7.48
C ASP A 66 18.17 -0.02 -6.81
N ASN A 67 16.94 0.47 -6.65
CA ASN A 67 16.63 1.72 -5.97
C ASN A 67 15.42 1.54 -5.03
N PRO A 68 15.59 0.79 -3.93
CA PRO A 68 14.48 0.48 -3.05
C PRO A 68 14.01 1.71 -2.27
N ALA A 69 12.70 1.78 -2.02
CA ALA A 69 12.15 2.70 -1.05
C ALA A 69 12.38 2.18 0.37
N LYS A 70 12.91 3.03 1.24
CA LYS A 70 13.18 2.74 2.64
C LYS A 70 11.99 3.13 3.50
N VAL A 71 11.58 2.22 4.38
CA VAL A 71 10.61 2.45 5.45
C VAL A 71 11.23 2.03 6.78
N THR A 72 11.09 2.88 7.80
CA THR A 72 11.42 2.53 9.19
C THR A 72 10.11 2.23 9.92
N LEU A 73 10.01 1.04 10.50
CA LEU A 73 8.86 0.59 11.29
C LEU A 73 8.93 1.13 12.72
N ASP A 74 7.80 1.04 13.43
CA ASP A 74 7.67 1.51 14.82
C ASP A 74 8.67 0.83 15.79
N ASP A 75 9.04 -0.42 15.52
CA ASP A 75 10.03 -1.18 16.31
C ASP A 75 11.50 -0.84 15.96
N GLY A 76 11.71 0.14 15.06
CA GLY A 76 13.02 0.55 14.56
C GLY A 76 13.55 -0.29 13.39
N THR A 77 12.86 -1.37 13.01
CA THR A 77 13.24 -2.20 11.87
C THR A 77 13.17 -1.39 10.58
N THR A 78 14.22 -1.44 9.77
CA THR A 78 14.19 -0.88 8.41
C THR A 78 13.83 -1.97 7.40
N ILE A 79 12.84 -1.69 6.55
CA ILE A 79 12.47 -2.52 5.40
C ILE A 79 12.71 -1.77 4.09
N TYR A 80 12.91 -2.55 3.02
CA TYR A 80 13.24 -2.05 1.68
C TYR A 80 12.21 -2.54 0.68
N ILE A 81 11.34 -1.63 0.26
CA ILE A 81 10.30 -1.88 -0.74
C ILE A 81 10.95 -1.80 -2.13
N THR A 82 10.85 -2.87 -2.91
CA THR A 82 11.46 -2.97 -4.26
C THR A 82 10.42 -2.95 -5.37
N LYS A 83 9.13 -3.02 -5.01
CA LYS A 83 8.00 -2.96 -5.93
C LYS A 83 6.86 -2.15 -5.32
N THR A 84 6.13 -1.39 -6.14
CA THR A 84 4.85 -0.80 -5.75
C THR A 84 3.73 -1.36 -6.60
N ASP A 85 2.54 -1.48 -6.03
CA ASP A 85 1.36 -1.99 -6.75
C ASP A 85 0.09 -1.28 -6.30
N SER A 86 -1.00 -1.45 -7.05
CA SER A 86 -2.31 -0.94 -6.66
C SER A 86 -3.41 -1.93 -6.95
N ILE A 87 -4.30 -2.09 -5.97
CA ILE A 87 -5.51 -2.89 -6.12
C ILE A 87 -6.70 -1.97 -6.12
N ASN A 88 -7.56 -2.12 -7.12
CA ASN A 88 -8.87 -1.50 -7.12
C ASN A 88 -9.85 -2.46 -6.46
N VAL A 89 -10.47 -2.03 -5.37
CA VAL A 89 -11.54 -2.78 -4.71
C VAL A 89 -12.88 -2.14 -5.05
N ALA A 90 -13.92 -2.96 -5.22
CA ALA A 90 -15.28 -2.46 -5.36
C ALA A 90 -15.64 -1.62 -4.12
N ARG A 91 -16.38 -0.52 -4.33
CA ARG A 91 -16.89 0.25 -3.20
C ARG A 91 -17.77 -0.67 -2.35
N GLN A 92 -17.48 -0.78 -1.06
CA GLN A 92 -18.35 -1.49 -0.14
C GLN A 92 -19.68 -0.71 -0.05
N GLU A 93 -20.74 -1.28 -0.63
CA GLU A 93 -22.10 -0.80 -0.41
C GLU A 93 -22.53 -1.28 0.97
N PHE A 94 -22.66 -0.36 1.92
CA PHE A 94 -23.35 -0.67 3.17
C PHE A 94 -24.85 -0.70 2.87
N PRO A 95 -25.60 -1.70 3.37
CA PRO A 95 -27.06 -1.63 3.30
C PRO A 95 -27.50 -0.31 3.96
N PRO A 96 -28.53 0.36 3.43
CA PRO A 96 -29.05 1.56 4.06
C PRO A 96 -29.36 1.26 5.52
N ALA A 97 -28.95 2.16 6.43
CA ALA A 97 -29.25 2.03 7.84
C ALA A 97 -30.76 1.81 7.99
N THR A 98 -31.15 0.67 8.56
CA THR A 98 -32.55 0.41 8.87
C THR A 98 -33.03 1.51 9.81
N GLU A 99 -33.95 2.36 9.34
CA GLU A 99 -34.70 3.26 10.22
C GLU A 99 -35.39 2.41 11.28
N ASN A 100 -34.87 2.46 12.50
CA ASN A 100 -35.64 2.04 13.67
C ASN A 100 -36.78 3.06 13.83
N LYS A 101 -37.93 2.78 13.23
CA LYS A 101 -39.18 3.38 13.65
C LYS A 101 -39.48 2.80 15.03
N GLY A 102 -39.25 3.60 16.06
CA GLY A 102 -39.68 3.27 17.41
C GLY A 102 -41.21 3.14 17.43
N ASP A 103 -41.67 2.03 18.00
CA ASP A 103 -43.04 1.87 18.53
C ASP A 103 -43.15 2.58 19.89
#